data_AF-A0A1R4JFN4-F1
#
_entry.id   AF-A0A1R4JFN4-F1
#
_cell.length_a   1.000
_cell.length_b   1.000
_cell.length_c   1.000
_cell.angle_alpha   90.00
_cell.angle_beta   90.00
_cell.angle_gamma   90.00
#
_symmetry.space_group_name_H-M   'P 1'
#
loop_
_entity.id
_entity.type
_entity.pdbx_description
1 polymer ?
#
loop_
_entity_poly.entity_id
_entity_poly.type
_entity_poly.pdbx_seq_one_letter_code
_entity_poly.pdbx_strand_id
1 'polypeptide(L)' 'MATLTFDYGDQMAALGPLGPGGDPHAHDLCAQHADRLSVPAGWLVVRHEALRS' A
#
# COMPACT_ATOMS: atom_id res chain seq x y z
N MET A 1 -0.16 -1.79 10.79
CA MET A 1 0.69 -0.77 10.16
C MET A 1 1.26 -1.38 8.90
N ALA A 2 1.36 -0.62 7.81
CA ALA A 2 1.70 -1.10 6.47
C ALA A 2 2.45 -0.03 5.68
N THR A 3 3.23 -0.42 4.67
CA THR A 3 3.85 0.51 3.73
C THR A 3 3.08 0.48 2.41
N LEU A 4 2.78 1.68 1.90
CA LEU A 4 2.10 1.91 0.62
C LEU A 4 3.12 2.31 -0.45
N THR A 5 3.06 1.65 -1.60
CA THR A 5 3.79 2.04 -2.81
C THR A 5 2.83 2.19 -3.99
N PHE A 6 3.12 3.12 -4.90
CA PHE A 6 2.34 3.35 -6.10
C PHE A 6 3.16 3.04 -7.36
N ASP A 7 2.54 2.35 -8.30
CA ASP A 7 2.97 2.32 -9.70
C ASP A 7 1.94 3.08 -10.54
N TYR A 8 2.29 4.29 -10.95
CA TYR A 8 1.41 5.13 -11.76
C TYR A 8 1.30 4.63 -13.21
N GLY A 9 2.31 3.93 -13.73
CA GLY A 9 2.32 3.42 -15.10
C GLY A 9 1.33 2.27 -15.26
N ASP A 10 1.34 1.35 -14.30
CA ASP A 10 0.43 0.20 -14.25
C ASP A 10 -0.89 0.48 -13.51
N GLN A 11 -1.10 1.72 -13.05
CA GLN A 11 -2.28 2.11 -12.26
C GLN A 11 -2.47 1.19 -11.05
N MET A 12 -1.41 0.95 -10.30
CA MET A 12 -1.38 0.00 -9.18
C MET A 12 -1.01 0.70 -7.87
N ALA A 13 -1.62 0.25 -6.78
CA ALA A 13 -1.16 0.53 -5.42
C ALA A 13 -0.94 -0.79 -4.67
N ALA A 14 0.18 -0.91 -3.96
CA ALA A 14 0.47 -2.06 -3.11
C ALA A 14 0.57 -1.65 -1.64
N LEU A 15 -0.09 -2.41 -0.77
CA LEU A 15 0.00 -2.31 0.68
C LEU A 15 0.69 -3.55 1.24
N GLY A 16 1.92 -3.37 1.71
CA GLY A 16 2.78 -4.41 2.25
C GLY A 16 3.02 -4.29 3.77
N PRO A 17 3.69 -5.28 4.39
CA PRO A 17 4.32 -5.08 5.70
C PRO A 17 5.26 -3.87 5.66
N LEU A 18 5.62 -3.35 6.85
CA LEU A 18 6.53 -2.20 6.94
C LEU A 18 7.85 -2.51 6.23
N GLY A 19 8.15 -1.72 5.20
CA GLY A 19 9.38 -1.81 4.42
C GLY A 19 10.58 -1.21 5.16
N PRO A 20 11.79 -1.36 4.60
CA PRO A 20 12.95 -0.60 5.06
C PRO A 20 12.68 0.89 4.86
N GLY A 21 12.77 1.68 5.94
CA GLY A 21 12.51 3.11 5.88
C GLY A 21 13.48 3.85 4.95
N GLY A 22 13.06 5.02 4.46
CA GLY A 22 13.88 5.90 3.62
C GLY A 22 13.69 5.72 2.12
N ASP A 23 12.75 4.88 1.68
CA ASP A 23 12.33 4.83 0.28
C ASP A 23 11.44 6.06 -0.05
N PRO A 24 11.84 6.94 -0.99
CA PRO A 24 11.08 8.13 -1.35
C PRO A 24 9.77 7.81 -2.08
N HIS A 25 9.61 6.60 -2.60
CA HIS A 25 8.42 6.11 -3.31
C HIS A 25 7.48 5.31 -2.40
N ALA A 26 7.78 5.26 -1.10
CA ALA A 26 7.03 4.50 -0.12
C ALA A 26 6.46 5.40 0.99
N HIS A 27 5.27 5.04 1.49
CA HIS A 27 4.59 5.77 2.55
C HIS A 27 4.11 4.82 3.63
N ASP A 28 4.59 5.01 4.86
CA ASP A 28 4.11 4.23 6.00
C ASP A 28 2.75 4.74 6.47
N LEU A 29 1.80 3.82 6.54
CA LEU A 29 0.44 4.06 6.99
C LEU A 29 0.20 3.38 8.34
N CYS A 30 -0.41 4.14 9.26
CA CYS A 30 -0.97 3.57 10.47
C CYS A 30 -2.14 2.63 10.12
N ALA A 31 -2.57 1.79 11.08
CA ALA A 31 -3.62 0.80 10.84
C ALA A 31 -4.91 1.40 10.26
N GLN A 32 -5.34 2.55 10.79
CA GLN A 32 -6.54 3.25 10.32
C GLN A 32 -6.40 3.77 8.88
N HIS A 33 -5.23 4.31 8.50
CA HIS A 33 -5.03 4.81 7.14
C HIS A 33 -4.87 3.69 6.11
N ALA A 34 -4.31 2.53 6.51
CA ALA A 34 -4.23 1.37 5.63
C ALA A 34 -5.63 0.77 5.35
N ASP A 35 -6.48 0.68 6.37
CA ASP A 35 -7.88 0.21 6.28
C ASP A 35 -8.74 1.12 5.38
N ARG A 36 -8.58 2.44 5.55
CA ARG A 36 -9.39 3.45 4.84
C ARG A 36 -8.80 3.89 3.50
N LEU A 37 -7.71 3.27 3.05
CA LEU A 37 -7.06 3.67 1.81
C LEU A 37 -8.00 3.44 0.61
N SER A 38 -8.24 4.52 -0.13
CA SER A 38 -8.89 4.50 -1.44
C SER A 38 -7.89 4.91 -2.52
N VAL A 39 -8.04 4.34 -3.72
CA VAL A 39 -7.26 4.67 -4.91
C VAL A 39 -8.18 5.19 -6.02
N PRO A 40 -7.65 5.84 -7.08
CA PRO A 40 -8.47 6.24 -8.21
C PRO A 40 -9.21 5.05 -8.84
N ALA A 41 -10.38 5.31 -9.45
CA ALA A 41 -11.17 4.27 -10.08
C ALA A 41 -10.38 3.57 -11.20
N GLY A 42 -10.49 2.25 -11.26
CA GLY A 42 -9.78 1.42 -12.26
C GLY A 42 -8.39 0.96 -11.81
N TRP A 43 -7.87 1.44 -10.69
CA TRP A 43 -6.56 1.02 -10.19
C TRP A 43 -6.60 -0.36 -9.54
N LEU A 44 -5.52 -1.13 -9.75
CA LEU A 44 -5.32 -2.41 -9.08
C LEU A 44 -4.76 -2.17 -7.67
N VAL A 45 -5.43 -2.70 -6.64
CA VAL A 45 -4.96 -2.65 -5.26
C VAL A 45 -4.52 -4.03 -4.82
N VAL A 46 -3.24 -4.17 -4.50
CA VAL A 46 -2.67 -5.38 -3.91
C VAL A 46 -2.51 -5.16 -2.41
N ARG A 47 -3.18 -5.97 -1.58
CA ARG A 47 -3.03 -5.91 -0.12
C ARG A 47 -2.42 -7.21 0.39
N HIS A 48 -1.26 -7.13 1.04
CA HIS A 48 -0.58 -8.28 1.64
C HIS A 48 -1.19 -8.71 3.00
N GLU A 49 -2.38 -8.21 3.35
CA GLU A 49 -3.09 -8.55 4.59
C GLU A 49 -3.61 -10.00 4.63
N ALA A 50 -3.69 -10.68 3.49
CA ALA A 50 -4.30 -12.01 3.36
C ALA A 50 -3.39 -13.20 3.75
N LEU A 51 -2.13 -12.99 4.16
CA LEU A 51 -1.21 -14.05 4.62
C LEU A 51 -0.96 -14.01 6.13
N ARG A 52 -2.03 -13.83 6.91
CA ARG A 52 -2.04 -14.18 8.33
C ARG A 52 -3.16 -15.21 8.55
N SER A 53 -2.87 -16.46 8.20
CA SER A 53 -3.54 -17.65 8.71
C SER A 53 -2.56 -18.42 9.59
#